data_AF-A0A2J0LP05-F1
#
_entry.id   AF-A0A2J0LP05-F1
#
_cell.length_a   1.000
_cell.length_b   1.000
_cell.length_c   1.000
_cell.angle_alpha   90.00
_cell.angle_beta   90.00
_cell.angle_gamma   90.00
#
_symmetry.space_group_name_H-M   'P 1'
#
loop_
_entity.id
_entity.type
_entity.pdbx_description
1 polymer ?
#
loop_
_entity_poly.entity_id
_entity_poly.type
_entity_poly.pdbx_seq_one_letter_code
_entity_poly.pdbx_strand_id
1 'polypeptide(L)'
;EAYYFGKFDDSSATNGQLNVNTYGLRGSLEPVENLTIGAEGALQNGRHTDTLNAQGMSIKAYAYDLYGKYKFTDVQWTPTLGVEWLSLSGEKNGSTTSTWNGWDVMYRGKFDTAIRDFQNVYYATAARATAALGQDTGVSNQNSLLITGSIVPTEDVTVQGTYGHFWLNENLDAATRGALKSGTEVGDELDLLLTYDYTEDVSFGLLTGWFFPGKIFPSGQDDVATDVVGTMKVVF
;
A
#
# COMPACT_ATOMS: atom_id res chain seq x y z
N GLU A 1 -16.24 -6.71 11.51
CA GLU A 1 -17.03 -6.39 10.31
C GLU A 1 -16.62 -7.31 9.18
N ALA A 2 -17.57 -7.90 8.46
CA ALA A 2 -17.29 -8.67 7.25
C ALA A 2 -17.83 -7.89 6.04
N TYR A 3 -17.13 -7.98 4.91
CA TYR A 3 -17.50 -7.23 3.70
C TYR A 3 -17.29 -8.06 2.43
N TYR A 4 -17.89 -7.57 1.35
CA TYR A 4 -17.74 -8.10 0.00
C TYR A 4 -17.60 -6.95 -1.01
N PHE A 5 -16.67 -7.09 -1.96
CA PHE A 5 -16.54 -6.21 -3.12
C PHE A 5 -16.40 -7.01 -4.40
N GLY A 6 -17.10 -6.58 -5.45
CA GLY A 6 -17.00 -7.16 -6.79
C GLY A 6 -16.51 -6.11 -7.81
N LYS A 7 -15.58 -6.51 -8.67
CA LYS A 7 -15.10 -5.72 -9.82
C LYS A 7 -15.37 -6.55 -11.07
N PHE A 8 -16.24 -6.04 -11.93
CA PHE A 8 -16.74 -6.73 -13.10
C PHE A 8 -16.53 -5.85 -14.34
N ASP A 9 -15.77 -6.36 -15.30
CA ASP A 9 -15.61 -5.81 -16.63
C ASP A 9 -15.99 -6.90 -17.63
N ASP A 10 -17.14 -6.71 -18.26
CA ASP A 10 -17.69 -7.59 -19.29
C ASP A 10 -17.57 -6.97 -20.69
N SER A 11 -16.56 -6.12 -20.92
CA SER A 11 -16.31 -5.58 -22.25
C SER A 11 -16.08 -6.72 -23.27
N SER A 12 -16.53 -6.50 -24.52
CA SER A 12 -16.63 -7.55 -25.55
C SER A 12 -15.32 -8.34 -25.74
N ALA A 13 -15.42 -9.62 -26.13
CA ALA A 13 -14.36 -10.64 -26.24
C ALA A 13 -13.02 -10.23 -26.89
N THR A 14 -12.93 -9.08 -27.56
CA THR A 14 -11.69 -8.50 -28.07
C THR A 14 -10.83 -7.84 -26.99
N ASN A 15 -11.42 -7.35 -25.89
CA ASN A 15 -10.76 -6.59 -24.82
C ASN A 15 -10.56 -7.38 -23.51
N GLY A 16 -11.10 -8.59 -23.42
CA GLY A 16 -10.99 -9.44 -22.23
C GLY A 16 -12.09 -9.19 -21.19
N GLN A 17 -12.41 -10.22 -20.39
CA GLN A 17 -13.32 -10.11 -19.26
C GLN A 17 -12.51 -10.15 -17.96
N LEU A 18 -12.91 -9.35 -16.97
CA LEU A 18 -12.34 -9.37 -15.63
C LEU A 18 -13.46 -9.47 -14.61
N ASN A 19 -13.43 -10.51 -13.79
CA ASN A 19 -14.36 -10.69 -12.69
C ASN A 19 -13.54 -11.01 -11.44
N VAL A 20 -13.52 -10.09 -10.48
CA VAL A 20 -12.84 -10.24 -9.19
C VAL A 20 -13.85 -10.09 -8.07
N ASN A 21 -13.90 -11.10 -7.21
CA ASN A 21 -14.71 -11.12 -6.00
C ASN A 21 -13.75 -11.07 -4.81
N THR A 22 -13.95 -10.10 -3.93
CA THR A 22 -13.17 -9.89 -2.71
C THR A 22 -14.06 -10.13 -1.51
N TYR A 23 -13.64 -11.00 -0.60
CA TYR A 23 -14.30 -11.25 0.67
C TYR A 23 -13.32 -10.89 1.77
N GLY A 24 -13.73 -10.07 2.72
CA GLY A 24 -12.86 -9.64 3.80
C GLY A 24 -13.53 -9.68 5.16
N LEU A 25 -12.69 -9.80 6.17
CA LEU A 25 -13.05 -9.71 7.58
C LEU A 25 -12.05 -8.79 8.25
N ARG A 26 -12.56 -7.80 8.98
CA ARG A 26 -11.76 -6.87 9.79
C ARG A 26 -12.32 -6.69 11.17
N GLY A 27 -11.46 -6.36 12.12
CA GLY A 27 -11.87 -6.02 13.46
C GLY A 27 -10.74 -5.36 14.24
N SER A 28 -11.13 -4.60 15.25
CA SER A 28 -10.21 -4.01 16.20
C SER A 28 -10.77 -4.18 17.61
N LEU A 29 -9.88 -4.20 18.59
CA LEU A 29 -10.24 -4.26 20.00
C LEU A 29 -9.24 -3.46 20.82
N GLU A 30 -9.70 -2.96 21.96
CA GLU A 30 -8.89 -2.24 22.94
C GLU A 30 -8.78 -3.11 24.19
N PRO A 31 -7.77 -4.01 24.27
CA PRO A 31 -7.70 -4.95 25.39
C PRO A 31 -7.43 -4.25 26.72
N VAL A 32 -6.81 -3.07 26.66
CA VAL A 32 -6.62 -2.12 27.76
C VAL A 32 -6.76 -0.69 27.22
N GLU A 33 -7.04 0.28 28.09
CA GLU A 33 -7.37 1.68 27.74
C GLU A 33 -6.36 2.37 26.80
N ASN A 34 -5.09 1.97 26.87
CA ASN A 34 -4.01 2.60 26.11
C ASN A 34 -3.52 1.81 24.91
N LEU A 35 -4.09 0.63 24.64
CA LEU A 35 -3.68 -0.25 23.54
C LEU A 35 -4.86 -0.50 22.63
N THR A 36 -4.68 -0.26 21.34
CA THR A 36 -5.59 -0.72 20.29
C THR A 36 -4.85 -1.76 19.46
N ILE A 37 -5.48 -2.90 19.18
CA ILE A 37 -4.98 -3.86 18.19
C ILE A 37 -6.05 -4.09 17.14
N GLY A 38 -5.64 -4.30 15.90
CA GLY A 38 -6.55 -4.56 14.80
C GLY A 38 -5.95 -5.50 13.79
N ALA A 39 -6.83 -6.16 13.06
CA ALA A 39 -6.49 -7.07 12.00
C ALA A 39 -7.57 -7.05 10.91
N GLU A 40 -7.13 -7.09 9.67
CA GLU A 40 -7.93 -7.31 8.49
C GLU A 40 -7.29 -8.40 7.63
N GLY A 41 -8.13 -9.27 7.09
CA GLY A 41 -7.74 -10.29 6.14
C GLY A 41 -8.77 -10.37 5.03
N ALA A 42 -8.29 -10.48 3.79
CA ALA A 42 -9.16 -10.57 2.63
C ALA A 42 -8.65 -11.60 1.62
N LEU A 43 -9.60 -12.22 0.92
CA LEU A 43 -9.38 -13.21 -0.12
C LEU A 43 -10.04 -12.74 -1.41
N GLN A 44 -9.33 -12.93 -2.51
CA GLN A 44 -9.79 -12.64 -3.86
C GLN A 44 -9.89 -13.91 -4.68
N ASN A 45 -11.04 -14.11 -5.30
CA ASN A 45 -11.24 -15.15 -6.30
C ASN A 45 -11.97 -14.61 -7.53
N GLY A 46 -11.79 -15.27 -8.66
CA GLY A 46 -12.38 -14.77 -9.89
C GLY A 46 -11.81 -15.37 -11.14
N ARG A 47 -12.03 -14.67 -12.26
CA ARG A 47 -11.50 -15.07 -13.56
C ARG A 47 -11.12 -13.85 -14.37
N HIS A 48 -10.03 -13.98 -15.11
CA HIS A 48 -9.63 -13.05 -16.15
C HIS A 48 -9.48 -13.80 -17.47
N THR A 49 -10.01 -13.25 -18.55
CA THR A 49 -9.77 -13.69 -19.92
C THR A 49 -9.26 -12.50 -20.71
N ASP A 50 -8.31 -12.70 -21.61
CA ASP A 50 -7.89 -11.68 -22.59
C ASP A 50 -7.71 -12.33 -23.98
N THR A 51 -7.37 -11.53 -24.99
CA THR A 51 -7.21 -11.99 -26.38
C THR A 51 -6.06 -13.00 -26.55
N LEU A 52 -5.08 -13.01 -25.63
CA LEU A 52 -3.92 -13.90 -25.65
C LEU A 52 -4.09 -15.11 -24.72
N ASN A 53 -5.07 -15.05 -23.82
CA ASN A 53 -5.45 -16.08 -22.87
C ASN A 53 -6.96 -16.31 -22.89
N ALA A 54 -7.46 -16.66 -24.07
CA ALA A 54 -8.87 -16.98 -24.31
C ALA A 54 -9.39 -18.16 -23.47
N GLN A 55 -8.48 -19.01 -22.96
CA GLN A 55 -8.80 -20.09 -22.05
C GLN A 55 -9.16 -19.60 -20.64
N GLY A 56 -8.74 -18.39 -20.27
CA GLY A 56 -9.03 -17.73 -19.01
C GLY A 56 -8.19 -18.23 -17.83
N MET A 57 -7.71 -17.29 -17.03
CA MET A 57 -6.98 -17.51 -15.79
C MET A 57 -7.91 -17.35 -14.60
N SER A 58 -7.81 -18.26 -13.63
CA SER A 58 -8.46 -18.11 -12.33
C SER A 58 -7.69 -17.11 -11.47
N ILE A 59 -8.37 -16.28 -10.70
CA ILE A 59 -7.73 -15.39 -9.71
C ILE A 59 -7.83 -16.06 -8.34
N LYS A 60 -6.73 -16.03 -7.58
CA LYS A 60 -6.60 -16.49 -6.20
C LYS A 60 -5.57 -15.65 -5.45
N ALA A 61 -5.99 -14.53 -4.89
CA ALA A 61 -5.10 -13.63 -4.15
C ALA A 61 -5.57 -13.44 -2.70
N TYR A 62 -4.69 -12.92 -1.86
CA TYR A 62 -4.98 -12.58 -0.48
C TYR A 62 -4.29 -11.29 -0.05
N ALA A 63 -4.82 -10.69 1.01
CA ALA A 63 -4.29 -9.52 1.68
C ALA A 63 -4.43 -9.65 3.19
N TYR A 64 -3.46 -9.11 3.94
CA TYR A 64 -3.48 -9.00 5.39
C TYR A 64 -3.01 -7.61 5.81
N ASP A 65 -3.67 -7.04 6.81
CA ASP A 65 -3.27 -5.81 7.48
C ASP A 65 -3.40 -6.03 8.99
N LEU A 66 -2.29 -5.96 9.71
CA LEU A 66 -2.22 -6.16 11.15
C LEU A 66 -1.61 -4.92 11.79
N TYR A 67 -2.26 -4.35 12.79
CA TYR A 67 -1.72 -3.17 13.47
C TYR A 67 -1.92 -3.19 14.98
N GLY A 68 -1.06 -2.46 15.66
CA GLY A 68 -1.15 -2.18 17.08
C GLY A 68 -0.74 -0.74 17.35
N LYS A 69 -1.44 -0.06 18.26
CA LYS A 69 -1.15 1.31 18.66
C LYS A 69 -1.22 1.44 20.17
N TYR A 70 -0.19 2.02 20.76
CA TYR A 70 -0.11 2.31 22.18
C TYR A 70 -0.07 3.82 22.43
N LYS A 71 -0.84 4.30 23.41
CA LYS A 71 -0.85 5.70 23.87
C LYS A 71 -0.24 5.80 25.27
N PHE A 72 0.82 6.58 25.40
CA PHE A 72 1.48 6.83 26.68
C PHE A 72 0.80 8.03 27.37
N THR A 73 -0.29 7.79 28.08
CA THR A 73 -1.09 8.83 28.74
C THR A 73 -0.34 9.56 29.86
N ASP A 74 0.59 8.87 30.53
CA ASP A 74 1.31 9.38 31.71
C ASP A 74 2.67 10.03 31.36
N VAL A 75 2.93 10.23 30.07
CA VAL A 75 4.16 10.83 29.57
C VAL A 75 3.83 12.20 28.97
N GLN A 76 4.73 13.17 29.16
CA GLN A 76 4.59 14.51 28.61
C GLN A 76 4.34 14.46 27.09
N TRP A 77 3.40 15.29 26.62
CA TRP A 77 2.92 15.35 25.23
C TRP A 77 2.16 14.11 24.74
N THR A 78 1.81 13.21 25.66
CA THR A 78 0.98 12.02 25.43
C THR A 78 1.35 11.25 24.17
N PRO A 79 2.60 10.77 24.02
CA PRO A 79 3.06 10.15 22.80
C PRO A 79 2.18 8.96 22.40
N THR A 80 2.03 8.76 21.10
CA THR A 80 1.48 7.51 20.56
C THR A 80 2.54 6.80 19.72
N LEU A 81 2.56 5.47 19.80
CA LEU A 81 3.41 4.61 18.98
C LEU A 81 2.53 3.55 18.32
N GLY A 82 2.58 3.45 17.01
CA GLY A 82 1.90 2.46 16.20
C GLY A 82 2.89 1.60 15.43
N VAL A 83 2.53 0.34 15.23
CA VAL A 83 3.19 -0.58 14.29
C VAL A 83 2.10 -1.20 13.42
N GLU A 84 2.33 -1.25 12.11
CA GLU A 84 1.39 -1.81 11.13
C GLU A 84 2.16 -2.66 10.12
N TRP A 85 1.66 -3.85 9.83
CA TRP A 85 2.19 -4.73 8.80
C TRP A 85 1.10 -5.03 7.76
N LEU A 86 1.37 -4.63 6.53
CA LEU A 86 0.52 -4.87 5.37
C LEU A 86 1.20 -5.91 4.47
N SER A 87 0.45 -6.89 3.99
CA SER A 87 0.90 -7.87 3.01
C SER A 87 -0.14 -8.08 1.93
N LEU A 88 0.26 -7.90 0.68
CA LEU A 88 -0.55 -7.99 -0.52
C LEU A 88 0.12 -9.01 -1.45
N SER A 89 -0.54 -10.15 -1.65
CA SER A 89 -0.01 -11.28 -2.43
C SER A 89 0.50 -10.88 -3.83
N GLY A 90 1.49 -11.62 -4.32
CA GLY A 90 2.15 -11.42 -5.61
C GLY A 90 2.08 -12.67 -6.49
N GLU A 91 2.33 -12.49 -7.79
CA GLU A 91 2.47 -13.60 -8.74
C GLU A 91 3.95 -13.98 -8.94
N LYS A 92 4.23 -15.25 -9.18
CA LYS A 92 5.60 -15.65 -9.48
C LYS A 92 6.01 -15.17 -10.86
N ASN A 93 7.21 -14.60 -10.95
CA ASN A 93 7.77 -14.22 -12.23
C ASN A 93 7.85 -15.43 -13.20
N GLY A 94 7.49 -15.22 -14.47
CA GLY A 94 7.52 -16.24 -15.52
C GLY A 94 6.46 -17.32 -15.37
N SER A 95 5.53 -17.19 -14.41
CA SER A 95 4.42 -18.11 -14.24
C SER A 95 3.49 -18.06 -15.45
N THR A 96 3.42 -19.18 -16.17
CA THR A 96 2.45 -19.42 -17.25
C THR A 96 1.24 -20.23 -16.75
N THR A 97 0.99 -20.21 -15.45
CA THR A 97 -0.05 -21.03 -14.85
C THR A 97 -1.44 -20.50 -15.18
N SER A 98 -2.45 -21.36 -15.11
CA SER A 98 -3.86 -20.97 -15.28
C SER A 98 -4.41 -20.20 -14.07
N THR A 99 -3.56 -19.82 -13.09
CA THR A 99 -3.97 -19.16 -11.84
C THR A 99 -3.11 -17.94 -11.56
N TRP A 100 -3.75 -16.79 -11.33
CA TRP A 100 -3.15 -15.54 -10.93
C TRP A 100 -3.24 -15.35 -9.41
N ASN A 101 -2.11 -15.11 -8.75
CA ASN A 101 -2.00 -14.96 -7.30
C ASN A 101 -1.70 -13.53 -6.82
N GLY A 102 -1.50 -12.58 -7.73
CA GLY A 102 -1.27 -11.19 -7.38
C GLY A 102 -2.54 -10.47 -6.93
N TRP A 103 -2.46 -9.69 -5.86
CA TRP A 103 -3.58 -8.87 -5.39
C TRP A 103 -4.04 -7.85 -6.45
N ASP A 104 -5.36 -7.69 -6.64
CA ASP A 104 -5.95 -6.61 -7.46
C ASP A 104 -6.56 -5.57 -6.53
N VAL A 105 -6.05 -4.35 -6.56
CA VAL A 105 -6.55 -3.28 -5.70
C VAL A 105 -7.87 -2.73 -6.23
N MET A 106 -8.91 -2.87 -5.42
CA MET A 106 -10.29 -2.52 -5.78
C MET A 106 -10.51 -1.00 -5.80
N TYR A 107 -9.91 -0.29 -4.84
CA TYR A 107 -9.88 1.17 -4.75
C TYR A 107 -8.53 1.60 -4.19
N ARG A 108 -8.06 2.79 -4.57
CA ARG A 108 -6.91 3.40 -3.90
C ARG A 108 -7.27 3.57 -2.42
N GLY A 109 -6.52 2.91 -1.56
CA GLY A 109 -6.78 2.84 -0.12
C GLY A 109 -6.34 4.10 0.63
N LYS A 110 -6.15 3.93 1.94
CA LYS A 110 -5.47 4.90 2.81
C LYS A 110 -4.07 5.21 2.25
N PHE A 111 -3.66 6.47 2.40
CA PHE A 111 -2.28 6.89 2.17
C PHE A 111 -1.55 6.80 3.51
N ASP A 112 -0.56 5.94 3.58
CA ASP A 112 0.24 5.66 4.76
C ASP A 112 1.59 6.38 4.72
N THR A 113 2.09 6.67 3.50
CA THR A 113 3.39 7.31 3.28
C THR A 113 3.36 8.35 2.16
N ALA A 114 4.27 9.32 2.21
CA ALA A 114 4.29 10.49 1.33
C ALA A 114 4.68 10.16 -0.12
N ILE A 115 5.62 9.24 -0.32
CA ILE A 115 6.24 8.93 -1.61
C ILE A 115 5.85 7.51 -2.05
N ARG A 116 6.05 6.49 -1.21
CA ARG A 116 5.89 5.08 -1.61
C ARG A 116 4.49 4.74 -2.13
N ASP A 117 3.44 5.35 -1.60
CA ASP A 117 2.07 5.14 -2.08
C ASP A 117 1.77 5.82 -3.43
N PHE A 118 2.63 6.74 -3.85
CA PHE A 118 2.57 7.42 -5.15
C PHE A 118 3.60 6.89 -6.14
N GLN A 119 4.57 6.10 -5.67
CA GLN A 119 5.42 5.33 -6.56
C GLN A 119 4.54 4.31 -7.30
N ASN A 120 4.37 4.53 -8.59
CA ASN A 120 3.85 3.50 -9.48
C ASN A 120 4.89 2.37 -9.50
N VAL A 121 4.78 1.40 -8.58
CA VAL A 121 5.44 0.11 -8.74
C VAL A 121 4.70 -0.60 -9.86
N TYR A 122 5.25 -0.34 -11.02
CA TYR A 122 4.97 -1.03 -12.25
C TYR A 122 5.34 -2.51 -12.05
N TYR A 123 4.40 -3.30 -11.53
CA TYR A 123 4.49 -4.75 -11.49
C TYR A 123 3.82 -5.35 -12.74
N ALA A 124 4.53 -6.19 -13.48
CA ALA A 124 4.02 -6.88 -14.66
C ALA A 124 4.74 -8.22 -14.73
N THR A 125 3.96 -9.28 -14.81
CA THR A 125 4.44 -10.62 -15.10
C THR A 125 4.16 -10.94 -16.57
N ALA A 126 4.69 -12.04 -17.09
CA ALA A 126 4.36 -12.52 -18.44
C ALA A 126 2.83 -12.63 -18.68
N ALA A 127 2.04 -12.88 -17.63
CA ALA A 127 0.57 -12.93 -17.68
C ALA A 127 -0.12 -11.56 -17.60
N ARG A 128 0.56 -10.49 -17.13
CA ARG A 128 0.08 -9.09 -17.10
C ARG A 128 0.73 -8.19 -18.16
N ALA A 129 1.78 -8.65 -18.84
CA ALA A 129 2.48 -7.92 -19.90
C ALA A 129 1.60 -7.66 -21.14
N THR A 130 0.44 -8.28 -21.21
CA THR A 130 -0.54 -8.20 -22.30
C THR A 130 -1.63 -7.16 -22.03
N ALA A 131 -1.24 -5.93 -21.65
CA ALA A 131 -1.98 -4.65 -21.82
C ALA A 131 -3.47 -4.50 -21.43
N ALA A 132 -4.20 -5.52 -20.98
CA ALA A 132 -5.65 -5.47 -20.77
C ALA A 132 -6.06 -5.28 -19.30
N LEU A 133 -5.12 -5.47 -18.37
CA LEU A 133 -5.32 -5.11 -16.96
C LEU A 133 -4.58 -3.80 -16.73
N GLY A 134 -5.35 -2.73 -16.48
CA GLY A 134 -4.87 -1.37 -16.30
C GLY A 134 -3.62 -1.27 -15.41
N GLN A 135 -2.87 -0.19 -15.61
CA GLN A 135 -1.60 0.08 -14.95
C GLN A 135 -1.59 -0.40 -13.49
N ASP A 136 -0.65 -1.30 -13.18
CA ASP A 136 -0.45 -1.81 -11.83
C ASP A 136 -0.32 -0.63 -10.86
N THR A 137 -1.21 -0.56 -9.87
CA THR A 137 -1.42 0.62 -9.03
C THR A 137 -0.31 0.84 -8.00
N GLY A 138 0.81 0.14 -8.11
CA GLY A 138 1.96 0.29 -7.21
C GLY A 138 1.86 -0.45 -5.88
N VAL A 139 0.79 -1.21 -5.68
CA VAL A 139 0.39 -1.79 -4.39
C VAL A 139 0.09 -3.30 -4.44
N SER A 140 0.22 -3.97 -5.60
CA SER A 140 0.21 -5.44 -5.63
C SER A 140 1.61 -6.02 -5.35
N ASN A 141 1.70 -7.29 -4.94
CA ASN A 141 3.00 -7.94 -4.65
C ASN A 141 3.85 -7.19 -3.62
N GLN A 142 3.29 -6.83 -2.47
CA GLN A 142 3.93 -5.93 -1.52
C GLN A 142 3.83 -6.42 -0.09
N ASN A 143 4.84 -6.10 0.69
CA ASN A 143 4.78 -6.02 2.13
C ASN A 143 5.27 -4.64 2.57
N SER A 144 4.63 -4.12 3.62
CA SER A 144 5.05 -2.90 4.31
C SER A 144 5.10 -3.18 5.80
N LEU A 145 6.16 -2.71 6.47
CA LEU A 145 6.19 -2.56 7.93
C LEU A 145 6.29 -1.08 8.24
N LEU A 146 5.30 -0.54 8.93
CA LEU A 146 5.22 0.86 9.29
C LEU A 146 5.37 1.00 10.81
N ILE A 147 6.15 2.00 11.24
CA ILE A 147 6.29 2.43 12.62
C ILE A 147 5.94 3.91 12.67
N THR A 148 4.85 4.24 13.36
CA THR A 148 4.33 5.62 13.42
C THR A 148 4.37 6.13 14.85
N GLY A 149 5.06 7.24 15.07
CA GLY A 149 5.08 7.95 16.34
C GLY A 149 4.36 9.29 16.23
N SER A 150 3.66 9.72 17.28
CA SER A 150 3.15 11.08 17.35
C SER A 150 3.26 11.68 18.75
N ILE A 151 3.39 12.99 18.83
CA ILE A 151 3.33 13.78 20.08
C ILE A 151 2.46 15.01 19.85
N VAL A 152 1.93 15.55 20.95
CA VAL A 152 1.14 16.78 20.98
C VAL A 152 1.81 17.77 21.94
N PRO A 153 2.82 18.55 21.48
CA PRO A 153 3.59 19.43 22.35
C PRO A 153 2.79 20.55 23.00
N THR A 154 1.79 21.06 22.27
CA THR A 154 0.82 22.08 22.67
C THR A 154 -0.56 21.66 22.19
N GLU A 155 -1.62 22.34 22.64
CA GLU A 155 -2.99 22.04 22.23
C GLU A 155 -3.22 22.15 20.71
N ASP A 156 -2.49 23.04 20.04
CA ASP A 156 -2.64 23.31 18.60
C ASP A 156 -1.62 22.61 17.70
N VAL A 157 -0.61 21.94 18.26
CA VAL A 157 0.51 21.38 17.49
C VAL A 157 0.57 19.89 17.66
N THR A 158 0.53 19.18 16.53
CA THR A 158 0.81 17.75 16.46
C THR A 158 2.04 17.51 15.60
N VAL A 159 2.97 16.70 16.11
CA VAL A 159 4.11 16.21 15.33
C VAL A 159 3.97 14.70 15.19
N GLN A 160 4.01 14.21 13.96
CA GLN A 160 3.96 12.79 13.65
C GLN A 160 5.15 12.43 12.77
N GLY A 161 5.77 11.29 13.07
CA GLY A 161 6.79 10.69 12.22
C GLY A 161 6.42 9.26 11.88
N THR A 162 6.63 8.86 10.63
CA THR A 162 6.38 7.50 10.16
C THR A 162 7.63 6.97 9.48
N TYR A 163 8.10 5.81 9.92
CA TYR A 163 9.12 5.05 9.21
C TYR A 163 8.46 3.85 8.55
N GLY A 164 8.74 3.63 7.27
CA GLY A 164 8.27 2.48 6.51
C GLY A 164 9.43 1.67 5.94
N HIS A 165 9.32 0.34 6.03
CA HIS A 165 10.19 -0.60 5.31
C HIS A 165 9.35 -1.42 4.32
N PHE A 166 9.80 -1.51 3.06
CA PHE A 166 9.02 -2.08 1.97
C PHE A 166 9.78 -3.18 1.23
N TRP A 167 9.09 -4.30 1.00
CA TRP A 167 9.63 -5.39 0.18
C TRP A 167 8.53 -6.11 -0.60
N LEU A 168 8.90 -6.88 -1.61
CA LEU A 168 7.98 -7.60 -2.46
C LEU A 168 7.81 -9.05 -1.98
N ASN A 169 6.61 -9.62 -2.19
CA ASN A 169 6.36 -11.04 -1.91
C ASN A 169 7.08 -11.95 -2.92
N GLU A 170 7.17 -11.50 -4.17
CA GLU A 170 7.77 -12.20 -5.29
C GLU A 170 8.74 -11.27 -6.03
N ASN A 171 9.81 -11.82 -6.58
CA ASN A 171 10.83 -11.06 -7.31
C ASN A 171 10.25 -10.34 -8.53
N LEU A 172 10.74 -9.12 -8.81
CA LEU A 172 10.49 -8.45 -10.08
C LEU A 172 11.16 -9.20 -11.24
N ASP A 173 10.49 -9.19 -12.39
CA ASP A 173 11.06 -9.67 -13.65
C ASP A 173 11.97 -8.64 -14.31
N ALA A 174 13.22 -9.03 -14.58
CA ALA A 174 14.15 -8.22 -15.33
C ALA A 174 13.75 -8.09 -16.81
N ALA A 175 13.06 -9.08 -17.38
CA ALA A 175 12.71 -9.07 -18.81
C ALA A 175 11.55 -8.13 -19.14
N THR A 176 10.75 -7.73 -18.15
CA THR A 176 9.51 -6.99 -18.41
C THR A 176 9.69 -5.47 -18.33
N ARG A 177 10.68 -4.88 -17.64
CA ARG A 177 10.61 -3.43 -17.33
C ARG A 177 11.94 -2.67 -17.11
N GLY A 178 12.30 -1.79 -18.05
CA GLY A 178 13.15 -0.61 -17.81
C GLY A 178 14.50 -0.90 -17.12
N ALA A 179 14.84 -0.11 -16.10
CA ALA A 179 16.14 -0.13 -15.43
C ALA A 179 16.14 -0.80 -14.03
N LEU A 180 15.01 -1.35 -13.55
CA LEU A 180 14.95 -2.02 -12.24
C LEU A 180 15.65 -3.38 -12.26
N LYS A 181 16.30 -3.74 -11.14
CA LYS A 181 17.02 -5.01 -10.93
C LYS A 181 16.07 -6.05 -10.34
N SER A 182 16.38 -7.33 -10.59
CA SER A 182 15.70 -8.44 -9.91
C SER A 182 16.02 -8.42 -8.41
N GLY A 183 14.99 -8.62 -7.60
CA GLY A 183 15.06 -8.62 -6.14
C GLY A 183 13.70 -8.30 -5.53
N THR A 184 13.66 -8.22 -4.20
CA THR A 184 12.45 -7.91 -3.43
C THR A 184 12.57 -6.66 -2.57
N GLU A 185 13.78 -6.17 -2.29
CA GLU A 185 14.00 -5.04 -1.38
C GLU A 185 13.69 -3.71 -2.06
N VAL A 186 12.52 -3.15 -1.76
CA VAL A 186 12.04 -1.89 -2.36
C VAL A 186 12.75 -0.71 -1.72
N GLY A 187 12.88 -0.69 -0.40
CA GLY A 187 13.59 0.37 0.33
C GLY A 187 12.85 0.82 1.57
N ASP A 188 13.20 2.01 2.03
CA ASP A 188 12.71 2.59 3.27
C ASP A 188 12.15 3.99 3.01
N GLU A 189 11.26 4.46 3.88
CA GLU A 189 10.76 5.82 3.87
C GLU A 189 10.71 6.39 5.28
N LEU A 190 11.04 7.67 5.42
CA LEU A 190 10.83 8.45 6.63
C LEU A 190 9.99 9.66 6.30
N ASP A 191 8.86 9.79 6.96
CA ASP A 191 7.94 10.90 6.85
C ASP A 191 7.87 11.66 8.16
N LEU A 192 7.77 13.00 8.05
CA LEU A 192 7.52 13.91 9.15
C LEU A 192 6.35 14.81 8.79
N LEU A 193 5.30 14.78 9.60
CA LEU A 193 4.12 15.62 9.49
C LEU A 193 4.03 16.56 10.70
N LEU A 194 4.03 17.85 10.43
CA LEU A 194 3.67 18.89 11.39
C LEU A 194 2.26 19.39 11.05
N THR A 195 1.36 19.34 12.03
CA THR A 195 0.03 19.95 11.95
C THR A 195 -0.05 21.09 12.94
N TYR A 196 -0.57 22.23 12.48
CA TYR A 196 -0.85 23.40 13.31
C TYR A 196 -2.30 23.83 13.13
N ASP A 197 -3.09 23.70 14.19
CA ASP A 197 -4.47 24.15 14.25
C ASP A 197 -4.49 25.63 14.61
N TYR A 198 -4.54 26.50 13.60
CA TYR A 198 -4.45 27.94 13.78
C TYR A 198 -5.72 28.53 14.43
N THR A 199 -6.89 28.04 14.02
CA THR A 199 -8.19 28.30 14.64
C THR A 199 -9.05 27.04 14.57
N GLU A 200 -10.22 27.02 15.22
CA GLU A 200 -11.19 25.91 15.14
C GLU A 200 -11.50 25.51 13.68
N ASP A 201 -11.60 26.51 12.80
CA ASP A 201 -11.97 26.32 11.40
C ASP A 201 -10.78 26.16 10.44
N VAL A 202 -9.55 26.45 10.88
CA VAL A 202 -8.38 26.55 9.99
C VAL A 202 -7.20 25.79 10.55
N SER A 203 -6.70 24.83 9.78
CA SER A 203 -5.46 24.11 10.09
C SER A 203 -4.48 24.09 8.92
N PHE A 204 -3.20 24.07 9.27
CA PHE A 204 -2.08 23.96 8.35
C PHE A 204 -1.35 22.64 8.56
N GLY A 205 -0.86 22.05 7.48
CA GLY A 205 0.00 20.88 7.51
C GLY A 205 1.29 21.12 6.74
N LEU A 206 2.38 20.57 7.24
CA LEU A 206 3.65 20.45 6.52
C LEU A 206 4.11 18.99 6.61
N LEU A 207 4.02 18.29 5.48
CA LEU A 207 4.54 16.93 5.30
C LEU A 207 5.89 17.02 4.59
N THR A 208 6.89 16.31 5.11
CA THR A 208 8.17 16.08 4.43
C THR A 208 8.47 14.59 4.44
N GLY A 209 8.72 14.01 3.28
CA GLY A 209 9.05 12.60 3.12
C GLY A 209 10.41 12.40 2.47
N TRP A 210 11.12 11.37 2.90
CA TRP A 210 12.39 10.91 2.34
C TRP A 210 12.32 9.42 2.05
N PHE A 211 12.37 9.06 0.77
CA PHE A 211 12.42 7.67 0.34
C PHE A 211 13.86 7.29 0.00
N PHE A 212 14.34 6.21 0.62
CA PHE A 212 15.66 5.63 0.45
C PHE A 212 15.52 4.37 -0.43
N PRO A 213 15.89 4.45 -1.72
CA PRO A 213 15.67 3.33 -2.64
C PRO A 213 16.52 2.11 -2.27
N GLY A 214 15.88 0.94 -2.29
CA GLY A 214 16.51 -0.35 -2.04
C GLY A 214 17.18 -0.96 -3.27
N LYS A 215 17.56 -2.23 -3.15
CA LYS A 215 18.40 -2.91 -4.15
C LYS A 215 17.74 -3.16 -5.50
N ILE A 216 16.41 -3.06 -5.59
CA ILE A 216 15.71 -3.18 -6.87
C ILE A 216 15.96 -1.99 -7.79
N PHE A 217 16.45 -0.86 -7.29
CA PHE A 217 16.73 0.31 -8.11
C PHE A 217 18.15 0.21 -8.74
N PRO A 218 18.32 0.64 -10.00
CA PRO A 218 19.63 0.65 -10.66
C PRO A 218 20.59 1.62 -9.98
N SER A 219 21.90 1.38 -10.16
CA SER A 219 22.92 2.33 -9.74
C SER A 219 22.73 3.66 -10.49
N GLY A 220 22.56 4.76 -9.76
CA GLY A 220 22.20 6.08 -10.30
C GLY A 220 20.70 6.42 -10.22
N GLN A 221 19.88 5.53 -9.65
CA GLN A 221 18.51 5.81 -9.19
C GLN A 221 18.32 5.40 -7.72
N ASP A 222 19.44 5.30 -6.99
CA ASP A 222 19.55 4.95 -5.57
C ASP A 222 19.72 6.17 -4.66
N ASP A 223 19.66 7.38 -5.22
CA ASP A 223 19.62 8.63 -4.46
C ASP A 223 18.28 8.80 -3.73
N VAL A 224 18.34 9.49 -2.59
CA VAL A 224 17.16 9.76 -1.75
C VAL A 224 16.17 10.64 -2.52
N ALA A 225 14.94 10.15 -2.69
CA ALA A 225 13.84 10.96 -3.19
C ALA A 225 13.24 11.76 -2.02
N THR A 226 12.93 13.03 -2.24
CA THR A 226 12.36 13.93 -1.23
C THR A 226 11.10 14.58 -1.76
N ASP A 227 10.05 14.62 -0.93
CA ASP A 227 8.83 15.38 -1.21
C ASP A 227 8.47 16.28 -0.03
N VAL A 228 7.93 17.47 -0.34
CA VAL A 228 7.51 18.46 0.66
C VAL A 228 6.15 19.01 0.26
N VAL A 229 5.15 18.76 1.09
CA VAL A 229 3.76 19.15 0.84
C VAL A 229 3.27 20.07 1.95
N GLY A 230 2.91 21.29 1.58
CA GLY A 230 2.17 22.21 2.43
C GLY A 230 0.67 22.07 2.19
N THR A 231 -0.13 22.01 3.24
CA THR A 231 -1.59 21.92 3.16
C THR A 231 -2.28 22.97 4.03
N MET A 232 -3.47 23.37 3.61
CA MET A 232 -4.38 24.23 4.38
C MET A 232 -5.78 23.64 4.28
N LYS A 233 -6.43 23.45 5.43
CA LYS A 233 -7.82 23.00 5.53
C LYS A 233 -8.65 24.11 6.15
N VAL A 234 -9.82 24.36 5.55
CA VAL A 234 -10.83 25.28 6.06
C VAL A 234 -12.17 24.55 6.16
N VAL A 235 -12.83 24.64 7.32
CA VAL A 235 -14.17 24.09 7.56
C VAL A 235 -15.13 25.24 7.83
N PHE A 236 -16.36 25.17 7.29
CA PHE A 236 -17.41 26.18 7.42
C PHE A 236 -18.66 25.60 8.09
#